data_AF-A0A3B8P943-F1
#
_entry.id   AF-A0A3B8P943-F1
#
_cell.length_a   1.000
_cell.length_b   1.000
_cell.length_c   1.000
_cell.angle_alpha   90.00
_cell.angle_beta   90.00
_cell.angle_gamma   90.00
#
_symmetry.space_group_name_H-M   'P 1'
#
loop_
_entity.id
_entity.type
_entity.pdbx_description
1 polymer ?
#
loop_
_entity_poly.entity_id
_entity_poly.type
_entity_poly.pdbx_seq_one_letter_code
_entity_poly.pdbx_strand_id
1 'polypeptide(L)'
;MSLFSAVELAPRDPILGLNEAFNADPRTDKVNLGVGVYCNEEGRIPLLRAVIEAETQRAAQHASRGYLPIDGIATYDQAVQQLLFGAQSPL
;
A
#
# COMPACT_ATOMS: atom_id res chain seq x y z
N MET A 1 40.29 -1.06 5.93
CA MET A 1 38.97 -0.42 6.17
C MET A 1 37.99 -0.95 5.15
N SER A 2 36.78 -1.36 5.56
CA SER A 2 35.74 -1.80 4.63
C SER A 2 35.02 -0.59 4.02
N LEU A 3 34.42 -0.79 2.83
CA LEU A 3 33.66 0.23 2.10
C LEU A 3 32.56 0.89 2.96
N PHE A 4 31.98 0.14 3.91
CA PHE A 4 30.88 0.60 4.75
C PHE A 4 31.30 1.08 6.15
N SER A 5 32.60 1.18 6.44
CA SER A 5 33.09 1.50 7.78
C SER A 5 32.69 2.88 8.32
N ALA A 6 32.24 3.80 7.45
CA ALA A 6 31.74 5.13 7.80
C ALA A 6 30.22 5.29 7.62
N VAL A 7 29.49 4.21 7.32
CA VAL A 7 28.04 4.29 7.15
C VAL A 7 27.37 4.26 8.53
N GLU A 8 26.80 5.39 8.92
CA GLU A 8 26.00 5.51 10.13
C GLU A 8 24.59 4.96 9.94
N LEU A 9 23.98 4.51 11.03
CA LEU A 9 22.59 4.09 11.03
C LEU A 9 21.69 5.33 10.92
N ALA A 10 20.82 5.37 9.91
CA ALA A 10 19.83 6.41 9.78
C ALA A 10 18.90 6.46 11.02
N PRO A 11 18.40 7.64 11.42
CA PRO A 11 17.42 7.73 12.50
C PRO A 11 16.22 6.83 12.25
N ARG A 12 15.76 6.14 13.30
CA ARG A 12 14.55 5.30 13.21
C ARG A 12 13.32 6.18 13.05
N ASP A 13 12.41 5.77 12.17
CA ASP A 13 11.08 6.37 12.09
C ASP A 13 10.31 6.11 13.41
N PRO A 14 9.79 7.15 14.07
CA PRO A 14 9.10 6.99 15.35
C PRO A 14 7.86 6.09 15.26
N ILE A 15 7.20 5.99 14.10
CA ILE A 15 6.02 5.14 13.88
C ILE A 15 6.42 3.65 13.83
N LEU A 16 7.61 3.34 13.31
CA LEU A 16 8.08 1.95 13.24
C LEU A 16 8.35 1.37 14.63
N GLY A 17 8.92 2.17 15.54
CA GLY A 17 9.14 1.76 16.93
C GLY A 17 7.83 1.48 17.69
N LEU A 18 6.76 2.21 17.36
CA LEU A 18 5.44 1.99 17.97
C LEU A 18 4.86 0.62 17.57
N ASN A 19 4.98 0.22 16.31
CA ASN A 19 4.52 -1.09 15.86
C ASN A 19 5.31 -2.23 16.50
N GLU A 20 6.63 -2.09 16.64
CA GLU A 20 7.48 -3.07 17.35
C GLU A 20 7.03 -3.22 18.82
N ALA A 21 6.84 -2.11 19.53
CA ALA A 21 6.37 -2.11 20.91
C ALA A 21 4.95 -2.69 21.04
N PHE A 22 4.04 -2.30 20.13
CA PHE A 22 2.69 -2.86 20.08
C PHE A 22 2.72 -4.37 19.86
N ASN A 23 3.54 -4.88 18.95
CA ASN A 23 3.63 -6.31 18.67
C ASN A 23 4.24 -7.10 19.84
N ALA A 24 5.26 -6.54 20.52
CA ALA A 24 5.92 -7.17 21.66
C ALA A 24 5.07 -7.20 22.95
N ASP A 25 4.07 -6.34 23.05
CA ASP A 25 3.17 -6.28 24.21
C ASP A 25 2.31 -7.55 24.31
N PRO A 26 2.35 -8.32 25.42
CA PRO A 26 1.61 -9.58 25.52
C PRO A 26 0.10 -9.40 25.77
N ARG A 27 -0.38 -8.17 26.04
CA ARG A 27 -1.79 -7.91 26.29
C ARG A 27 -2.65 -8.27 25.09
N THR A 28 -3.77 -8.95 25.32
CA THR A 28 -4.70 -9.40 24.27
C THR A 28 -5.75 -8.35 23.90
N ASP A 29 -5.92 -7.33 24.74
CA ASP A 29 -6.90 -6.24 24.63
C ASP A 29 -6.28 -4.90 24.19
N LYS A 30 -5.03 -4.92 23.71
CA LYS A 30 -4.32 -3.75 23.18
C LYS A 30 -4.91 -3.29 21.85
N VAL A 31 -4.95 -1.98 21.64
CA VAL A 31 -5.42 -1.34 20.40
C VAL A 31 -4.32 -0.48 19.80
N ASN A 32 -4.05 -0.65 18.50
CA ASN A 32 -3.08 0.17 17.78
C ASN A 32 -3.80 1.27 16.99
N LEU A 33 -3.69 2.51 17.47
CA LEU A 33 -4.24 3.70 16.80
C LEU A 33 -3.16 4.52 16.06
N GLY A 34 -1.91 4.03 16.00
CA GLY A 34 -0.81 4.73 15.34
C GLY A 34 -0.68 4.42 13.85
N VAL A 35 -1.42 3.42 13.36
CA VAL A 35 -1.39 3.02 11.94
C VAL A 35 -2.52 3.71 11.18
N GLY A 36 -2.17 4.48 10.14
CA GLY A 36 -3.13 5.18 9.27
C GLY A 36 -3.78 4.30 8.22
N VAL A 37 -4.26 3.10 8.59
CA VAL A 37 -4.95 2.17 7.68
C VAL A 37 -6.38 1.93 8.13
N TYR A 38 -7.26 1.67 7.18
CA TYR A 38 -8.61 1.21 7.50
C TYR A 38 -8.57 -0.24 7.98
N CYS A 39 -9.13 -0.48 9.16
CA CYS A 39 -9.35 -1.80 9.71
C CYS A 39 -10.85 -2.08 9.84
N ASN A 40 -11.24 -3.33 9.66
CA ASN A 40 -12.58 -3.81 9.98
C ASN A 40 -12.78 -4.01 11.50
N GLU A 41 -13.94 -4.52 11.89
CA GLU A 41 -14.32 -4.75 13.28
C GLU A 41 -13.41 -5.76 14.01
N GLU A 42 -12.73 -6.65 13.27
CA GLU A 42 -11.73 -7.58 13.83
C GLU A 42 -10.31 -7.00 13.89
N GLY A 43 -10.14 -5.71 13.57
CA GLY A 43 -8.84 -5.05 13.57
C GLY A 43 -7.93 -5.47 12.40
N ARG A 44 -8.51 -5.99 11.31
CA ARG A 44 -7.78 -6.47 10.12
C ARG A 44 -8.00 -5.54 8.93
N ILE A 45 -7.00 -5.44 8.07
CA ILE A 45 -7.11 -4.72 6.80
C ILE A 45 -8.01 -5.54 5.86
N PRO A 46 -9.18 -5.01 5.43
CA PRO A 46 -10.07 -5.74 4.55
C PRO A 46 -9.56 -5.73 3.11
N LEU A 47 -9.84 -6.81 2.38
CA LEU A 47 -9.69 -6.85 0.93
C LEU A 47 -11.04 -6.56 0.27
N LEU A 48 -11.12 -5.51 -0.53
CA LEU A 48 -12.37 -5.07 -1.14
C LEU A 48 -12.87 -6.09 -2.18
N ARG A 49 -14.19 -6.34 -2.21
CA ARG A 49 -14.80 -7.28 -3.19
C ARG A 49 -14.44 -6.95 -4.64
N ALA A 50 -14.45 -5.67 -5.01
CA ALA A 50 -14.08 -5.22 -6.35
C ALA A 50 -12.61 -5.54 -6.70
N VAL A 51 -11.71 -5.50 -5.71
CA VAL A 51 -10.29 -5.85 -5.89
C VAL A 51 -10.14 -7.35 -6.08
N ILE A 52 -10.82 -8.16 -5.25
CA ILE A 52 -10.82 -9.64 -5.37
C ILE A 52 -11.25 -10.06 -6.78
N GLU A 53 -12.32 -9.46 -7.29
CA GLU A 53 -12.84 -9.75 -8.61
C GLU A 53 -11.83 -9.35 -9.72
N ALA A 54 -11.27 -8.15 -9.65
CA ALA A 54 -10.28 -7.67 -10.61
C ALA A 54 -9.01 -8.51 -10.63
N GLU A 55 -8.48 -8.89 -9.46
CA GLU A 55 -7.30 -9.76 -9.33
C GLU A 55 -7.55 -11.14 -9.93
N THR A 56 -8.72 -11.74 -9.64
CA THR A 56 -9.12 -13.04 -10.18
C THR A 56 -9.17 -13.00 -11.71
N GLN A 57 -9.84 -11.99 -12.28
CA GLN A 57 -9.93 -11.83 -13.73
C GLN A 57 -8.55 -11.59 -14.36
N ARG A 58 -7.72 -10.74 -13.76
CA ARG A 58 -6.38 -10.41 -14.27
C ARG A 58 -5.44 -11.62 -14.26
N ALA A 59 -5.49 -12.43 -13.21
CA ALA A 59 -4.66 -13.63 -13.08
C ALA A 59 -5.01 -14.67 -14.16
N ALA A 60 -6.31 -14.88 -14.42
CA ALA A 60 -6.80 -15.84 -15.42
C ALA A 60 -6.35 -15.50 -16.86
N GLN A 61 -6.03 -14.23 -17.15
CA GLN A 61 -5.58 -13.81 -18.48
C GLN A 61 -4.16 -14.27 -18.83
N HIS A 62 -3.33 -14.64 -17.85
CA HIS A 62 -1.94 -15.07 -18.04
C HIS A 62 -1.10 -14.15 -18.98
N ALA A 63 -1.40 -12.85 -18.99
CA ALA A 63 -0.72 -11.92 -19.90
C ALA A 63 0.76 -11.76 -19.57
N SER A 64 1.57 -11.48 -20.59
CA SER A 64 2.99 -11.13 -20.44
C SER A 64 3.16 -9.84 -19.62
N ARG A 65 4.31 -9.72 -18.95
CA ARG A 65 4.62 -8.63 -18.00
C ARG A 65 5.83 -7.84 -18.48
N GLY A 66 5.74 -7.33 -19.70
CA GLY A 66 6.77 -6.45 -20.29
C GLY A 66 6.78 -5.07 -19.65
N TYR A 67 7.67 -4.21 -20.14
CA TYR A 67 7.73 -2.82 -19.71
C TYR A 67 6.43 -2.08 -20.00
N LEU A 68 6.05 -1.21 -19.08
CA LEU A 68 5.06 -0.18 -19.30
C LEU A 68 5.72 1.04 -19.97
N PRO A 69 4.93 1.92 -20.62
CA PRO A 69 5.36 3.28 -20.93
C PRO A 69 5.92 4.00 -19.70
N ILE A 70 6.73 5.04 -19.94
CA ILE A 70 7.33 5.87 -18.88
C ILE A 70 6.25 6.40 -17.91
N ASP A 71 5.11 6.82 -18.46
CA ASP A 71 4.01 7.41 -17.69
C ASP A 71 3.04 6.37 -17.11
N GLY A 72 3.20 5.08 -17.44
CA GLY A 72 2.34 4.00 -16.95
C GLY A 72 1.30 3.51 -17.95
N ILE A 73 0.17 3.01 -17.43
CA ILE A 73 -0.91 2.41 -18.24
C ILE A 73 -1.89 3.52 -18.61
N ALA A 74 -1.99 3.87 -19.90
CA ALA A 74 -2.84 4.98 -20.35
C ALA A 74 -4.32 4.89 -19.88
N THR A 75 -4.89 3.69 -19.79
CA THR A 75 -6.26 3.50 -19.29
C THR A 75 -6.38 3.68 -17.78
N TYR A 76 -5.33 3.36 -17.02
CA TYR A 76 -5.25 3.69 -15.59
C TYR A 76 -5.17 5.21 -15.41
N ASP A 77 -4.34 5.89 -16.19
CA ASP A 77 -4.17 7.35 -16.10
C ASP A 77 -5.50 8.07 -16.37
N GLN A 78 -6.22 7.66 -17.42
CA GLN A 78 -7.56 8.16 -17.72
C GLN A 78 -8.56 7.88 -16.59
N ALA A 79 -8.55 6.68 -16.02
CA ALA A 79 -9.44 6.33 -14.92
C ALA A 79 -9.15 7.18 -13.66
N VAL A 80 -7.87 7.43 -13.35
CA VAL A 80 -7.46 8.30 -12.24
C VAL A 80 -7.89 9.74 -12.50
N GLN A 81 -7.71 10.26 -13.71
CA GLN A 81 -8.18 11.60 -14.08
C GLN A 81 -9.70 11.73 -13.89
N GLN A 82 -10.48 10.77 -14.40
CA GLN A 82 -11.94 10.77 -14.24
C GLN A 82 -12.36 10.66 -12.77
N LEU A 83 -11.65 9.87 -11.97
CA LEU A 83 -11.92 9.74 -10.53
C LEU A 83 -11.66 11.05 -9.78
N LEU A 84 -10.59 11.77 -10.12
CA LEU A 84 -10.19 13.00 -9.43
C LEU A 84 -11.00 14.22 -9.89
N PHE A 85 -11.21 14.37 -11.20
CA PHE A 85 -11.81 15.58 -11.79
C PHE A 85 -13.30 15.40 -12.14
N GLY A 86 -13.77 14.16 -12.25
CA GLY A 86 -15.11 13.83 -12.73
C GLY A 86 -15.16 13.63 -14.24
N ALA A 87 -16.09 12.79 -14.71
CA ALA A 87 -16.17 12.39 -16.12
C ALA A 87 -16.53 13.53 -17.09
N GLN A 88 -17.09 14.63 -16.59
CA GLN A 88 -17.44 15.83 -17.36
C GLN A 88 -16.56 17.03 -17.01
N SER A 89 -15.41 16.76 -16.36
CA SER A 89 -14.42 17.80 -16.13
C SER A 89 -14.00 18.44 -17.45
N PRO A 90 -13.94 19.78 -17.52
CA PRO A 90 -13.32 20.47 -18.65
C PRO A 90 -11.78 20.41 -18.61
N LEU A 91 -11.21 19.94 -17.50
CA LEU A 91 -9.80 19.63 -17.29
C LEU A 91 -9.53 18.15 -17.54
#